data_AF-A0A367LUJ3-F1
#
_entry.id   AF-A0A367LUJ3-F1
#
_cell.length_a   1.000
_cell.length_b   1.000
_cell.length_c   1.000
_cell.angle_alpha   90.00
_cell.angle_beta   90.00
_cell.angle_gamma   90.00
#
_symmetry.space_group_name_H-M   'P 1'
#
loop_
_entity.id
_entity.type
_entity.pdbx_description
1 polymer ?
#
loop_
_entity_poly.entity_id
_entity_poly.type
_entity_poly.pdbx_seq_one_letter_code
_entity_poly.pdbx_strand_id
1 'polypeptide(L)'
;MKDMNILEVAGGKPIKLWTQGVPVEEEARQQLLNTAKMPFIFKHLAVMPDVHLGKGSTIGSVIPTLGAIIPAAVGVDIGCGMIAARTS
;
A
#
# COMPACT_ATOMS: atom_id res chain seq x y z
N MET A 1 -12.41 10.47 -10.68
CA MET A 1 -11.79 9.19 -10.26
C MET A 1 -11.67 8.24 -11.46
N LYS A 2 -10.85 8.58 -12.47
CA LYS A 2 -10.62 7.70 -13.65
C LYS A 2 -9.13 7.37 -13.87
N ASP A 3 -8.26 7.73 -12.93
CA ASP A 3 -6.82 7.85 -13.15
C ASP A 3 -6.02 6.80 -12.36
N MET A 4 -6.46 5.54 -12.44
CA MET A 4 -5.83 4.41 -11.74
C MET A 4 -5.11 3.50 -12.73
N ASN A 5 -3.83 3.23 -12.48
CA ASN A 5 -3.02 2.29 -13.24
C ASN A 5 -2.99 0.92 -12.58
N ILE A 6 -2.91 -0.14 -13.38
CA ILE A 6 -2.72 -1.51 -12.89
C ILE A 6 -1.29 -1.95 -13.24
N LEU A 7 -0.55 -2.39 -12.23
CA LEU A 7 0.75 -3.02 -12.39
C LEU A 7 0.60 -4.52 -12.16
N GLU A 8 0.77 -5.28 -13.24
CA GLU A 8 0.81 -6.74 -13.17
C GLU A 8 2.13 -7.21 -12.56
N VAL A 9 2.05 -8.16 -11.61
CA VAL A 9 3.21 -8.66 -10.88
C VAL A 9 3.42 -10.13 -11.19
N ALA A 10 4.52 -10.46 -11.86
CA ALA A 10 4.89 -11.84 -12.13
C ALA A 10 5.02 -12.65 -10.82
N GLY A 11 4.25 -13.74 -10.72
CA GLY A 11 4.22 -14.59 -9.52
C GLY A 11 3.55 -13.96 -8.30
N GLY A 12 2.77 -12.88 -8.48
CA GLY A 12 2.09 -12.18 -7.40
C GLY A 12 0.65 -11.77 -7.75
N LYS A 13 0.07 -10.92 -6.90
CA LYS A 13 -1.21 -10.28 -7.15
C LYS A 13 -0.99 -8.91 -7.82
N PRO A 14 -1.93 -8.42 -8.65
CA PRO A 14 -1.80 -7.11 -9.27
C PRO A 14 -1.81 -6.00 -8.21
N ILE A 15 -1.19 -4.87 -8.56
CA ILE A 15 -1.17 -3.65 -7.75
C ILE A 15 -1.97 -2.58 -8.48
N LYS A 16 -2.90 -1.93 -7.78
CA LYS A 16 -3.66 -0.78 -8.28
C LYS A 16 -3.04 0.51 -7.74
N LEU A 17 -2.63 1.41 -8.63
CA LEU A 17 -1.91 2.64 -8.28
C LEU A 17 -2.72 3.88 -8.64
N TRP A 18 -2.88 4.78 -7.68
CA TRP A 18 -3.44 6.12 -7.85
C TRP A 18 -2.33 7.18 -7.80
N THR A 19 -1.24 6.96 -8.54
CA THR A 19 -0.03 7.80 -8.50
C THR A 19 0.17 8.61 -9.79
N GLN A 20 -0.88 8.82 -10.59
CA GLN A 20 -0.76 9.56 -11.85
C GLN A 20 -0.29 11.00 -11.59
N GLY A 21 0.83 11.38 -12.21
CA GLY A 21 1.46 12.69 -12.00
C GLY A 21 2.29 12.80 -10.71
N VAL A 22 2.42 11.71 -9.94
CA VAL A 22 3.24 11.67 -8.72
C VAL A 22 4.33 10.60 -8.88
N PRO A 23 5.62 10.97 -8.80
CA PRO A 23 6.70 10.00 -8.89
C PRO A 23 6.67 9.06 -7.67
N VAL A 24 6.96 7.78 -7.92
CA VAL A 24 7.13 6.76 -6.87
C VAL A 24 8.59 6.35 -6.86
N GLU A 25 9.22 6.41 -5.69
CA GLU A 25 10.61 5.99 -5.47
C GLU A 25 10.80 4.52 -5.85
N GLU A 26 11.96 4.16 -6.39
CA GLU A 26 12.22 2.80 -6.87
C GLU A 26 12.22 1.79 -5.71
N GLU A 27 12.71 2.20 -4.54
CA GLU A 27 12.70 1.39 -3.32
C GLU A 27 11.26 1.09 -2.86
N ALA A 28 10.38 2.09 -2.90
CA ALA A 28 8.96 1.92 -2.60
C ALA A 28 8.29 0.99 -3.63
N ARG A 29 8.60 1.17 -4.91
CA ARG A 29 8.12 0.30 -6.00
C ARG A 29 8.56 -1.15 -5.79
N GLN A 30 9.83 -1.38 -5.45
CA GLN A 30 10.35 -2.72 -5.19
C GLN A 30 9.69 -3.37 -3.96
N GLN A 31 9.45 -2.58 -2.91
CA GLN A 31 8.75 -3.06 -1.71
C GLN A 31 7.30 -3.47 -2.01
N LEU A 32 6.58 -2.70 -2.85
CA LEU A 32 5.25 -3.07 -3.34
C LEU A 32 5.28 -4.40 -4.14
N LEU A 33 6.24 -4.54 -5.05
CA LEU A 33 6.41 -5.77 -5.85
C LEU A 33 6.70 -7.00 -4.98
N ASN A 34 7.53 -6.85 -3.96
CA ASN A 34 7.83 -7.93 -3.01
C ASN A 34 6.60 -8.31 -2.19
N THR A 35 5.87 -7.31 -1.69
CA THR A 35 4.66 -7.52 -0.88
C THR A 35 3.58 -8.20 -1.70
N ALA A 36 3.38 -7.80 -2.95
CA ALA A 36 2.39 -8.38 -3.86
C ALA A 36 2.62 -9.87 -4.17
N LYS A 37 3.84 -10.38 -3.98
CA LYS A 37 4.20 -11.80 -4.17
C LYS A 37 3.96 -12.66 -2.93
N MET A 38 3.58 -12.07 -1.80
CA MET A 38 3.31 -12.85 -0.59
C MET A 38 2.09 -13.77 -0.80
N PRO A 39 2.12 -15.02 -0.29
CA PRO A 39 1.14 -16.04 -0.64
C PRO A 39 -0.28 -15.76 -0.10
N PHE A 40 -0.39 -14.93 0.93
CA PHE A 40 -1.65 -14.59 1.61
C PHE A 40 -2.26 -13.26 1.15
N ILE A 41 -1.70 -12.59 0.13
CA ILE A 41 -2.31 -11.38 -0.43
C ILE A 41 -3.65 -11.73 -1.08
N PHE A 42 -4.69 -11.00 -0.69
CA PHE A 42 -6.04 -11.23 -1.17
C PHE A 42 -6.39 -10.29 -2.33
N LYS A 43 -6.51 -10.86 -3.53
CA LYS A 43 -6.90 -10.21 -4.81
C LYS A 43 -5.91 -9.18 -5.37
N HIS A 44 -5.54 -8.12 -4.66
CA HIS A 44 -4.67 -7.04 -5.15
C HIS A 44 -4.19 -6.13 -4.01
N LEU A 45 -3.09 -5.39 -4.24
CA LEU A 45 -2.72 -4.23 -3.42
C LEU A 45 -3.38 -2.96 -3.97
N ALA A 46 -3.62 -1.97 -3.12
CA ALA A 46 -4.01 -0.62 -3.54
C ALA A 46 -3.02 0.42 -2.99
N VAL A 47 -2.61 1.37 -3.83
CA VAL A 47 -1.51 2.30 -3.54
C VAL A 47 -1.96 3.73 -3.76
N MET A 48 -1.81 4.54 -2.71
CA MET A 48 -2.22 5.94 -2.67
C MET A 48 -1.13 6.86 -3.28
N PRO A 49 -1.47 8.10 -3.66
CA PRO A 49 -0.51 9.03 -4.26
C PRO A 49 0.68 9.39 -3.35
N ASP A 50 0.53 9.29 -2.04
CA ASP A 50 1.53 9.61 -1.01
C ASP A 50 2.44 8.42 -0.65
N VAL A 51 2.43 7.36 -1.47
CA VAL A 51 3.23 6.16 -1.25
C VAL A 51 4.73 6.48 -1.20
N HIS A 52 5.39 5.93 -0.20
CA HIS A 52 6.84 6.02 -0.05
C HIS A 52 7.39 4.82 0.72
N LEU A 53 8.72 4.70 0.73
CA LEU A 53 9.42 3.64 1.43
C LEU A 53 9.04 3.64 2.91
N GLY A 54 8.71 2.46 3.44
CA GLY A 54 8.45 2.28 4.87
C GLY A 54 9.21 1.10 5.46
N LYS A 55 9.16 0.97 6.78
CA LYS A 55 9.82 -0.12 7.50
C LYS A 55 8.96 -1.39 7.45
N GLY A 56 9.35 -2.34 6.62
CA GLY A 56 8.65 -3.62 6.43
C GLY A 56 7.60 -3.55 5.31
N SER A 57 6.72 -2.55 5.34
CA SER A 57 5.78 -2.23 4.27
C SER A 57 5.89 -0.77 3.85
N THR A 58 5.47 -0.44 2.62
CA THR A 58 5.29 0.93 2.16
C THR A 58 4.21 1.65 2.97
N ILE A 59 4.43 2.92 3.26
CA ILE A 59 3.39 3.82 3.75
C ILE A 59 2.50 4.22 2.56
N GLY A 60 1.22 4.55 2.79
CA GLY A 60 0.28 4.90 1.71
C GLY A 60 -0.20 3.69 0.90
N SER A 61 -0.23 2.49 1.50
CA SER A 61 -0.70 1.27 0.84
C SER A 61 -1.77 0.54 1.64
N VAL A 62 -2.68 -0.13 0.92
CA VAL A 62 -3.67 -1.05 1.48
C VAL A 62 -3.28 -2.47 1.04
N ILE A 63 -3.04 -3.34 2.02
CA ILE A 63 -2.54 -4.70 1.84
C ILE A 63 -3.57 -5.69 2.39
N PRO A 64 -4.57 -6.09 1.59
CA PRO A 64 -5.56 -7.06 2.02
C PRO A 64 -4.93 -8.45 2.10
N THR A 65 -5.19 -9.14 3.19
CA THR A 65 -4.69 -10.50 3.44
C THR A 65 -5.83 -11.45 3.78
N LEU A 66 -5.64 -12.74 3.50
CA LEU A 66 -6.56 -13.80 3.90
C LEU A 66 -5.80 -14.87 4.69
N GLY A 67 -6.22 -15.14 5.92
CA GLY A 67 -5.60 -16.15 6.78
C GLY A 67 -4.23 -15.79 7.35
N ALA A 68 -3.82 -14.52 7.26
CA ALA A 68 -2.56 -14.01 7.81
C ALA A 68 -2.73 -12.57 8.31
N ILE A 69 -1.82 -12.14 9.19
CA ILE A 69 -1.66 -10.75 9.62
C ILE A 69 -0.19 -10.38 9.42
N ILE A 70 0.07 -9.14 8.99
CA ILE A 70 1.42 -8.58 8.84
C ILE A 70 1.58 -7.42 9.83
N PRO A 71 2.12 -7.62 11.04
CA PRO A 71 2.23 -6.54 12.03
C PRO A 71 2.99 -5.32 11.53
N ALA A 72 4.07 -5.53 10.77
CA ALA A 72 4.86 -4.45 10.18
C ALA A 72 4.09 -3.62 9.14
N ALA A 73 3.01 -4.14 8.54
CA ALA A 73 2.18 -3.38 7.61
C ALA A 73 1.16 -2.46 8.31
N VAL A 74 0.90 -2.67 9.60
CA VAL A 74 0.08 -1.76 10.42
C VAL A 74 0.85 -0.47 10.75
N GLY A 75 2.17 -0.60 10.93
CA GLY A 75 3.04 0.49 11.35
C GLY A 75 3.50 0.34 12.80
N VAL A 76 4.56 1.07 13.16
CA VAL A 76 5.12 1.06 14.52
C VAL A 76 4.28 1.85 15.51
N ASP A 77 3.54 2.86 15.03
CA ASP A 77 2.63 3.69 15.81
C ASP A 77 1.17 3.27 15.54
N ILE A 78 0.74 2.22 16.24
CA ILE A 78 -0.58 1.62 16.06
C ILE A 78 -1.63 2.55 16.65
N GLY A 79 -2.60 2.94 15.81
CA GLY A 79 -3.65 3.89 16.19
C GLY A 79 -3.33 5.34 15.81
N CYS A 80 -2.19 5.58 15.12
CA CYS A 80 -1.94 6.85 14.47
C CYS A 80 -3.11 7.21 13.54
N GLY A 81 -3.61 8.44 13.69
CA GLY A 81 -4.81 8.92 13.02
C GLY A 81 -5.14 10.33 13.43
N MET A 82 -6.23 10.86 12.87
CA MET A 82 -6.66 12.24 13.07
C MET A 82 -8.08 12.29 13.61
N ILE A 83 -8.34 13.22 14.52
CA ILE A 83 -9.68 13.60 14.97
C ILE A 83 -9.88 15.09 14.73
N ALA A 84 -11.03 15.48 14.19
CA ALA A 84 -11.40 16.88 13.98
C ALA A 84 -12.74 17.15 14.67
N ALA A 85 -12.77 18.17 15.55
CA ALA A 85 -13.97 18.59 16.26
C ALA A 85 -14.35 20.01 15.82
N ARG A 86 -15.60 20.17 15.35
CA ARG A 86 -16.15 21.47 15.00
C ARG A 86 -16.54 22.24 16.27
N THR A 87 -16.08 23.47 16.41
CA THR A 87 -16.48 24.38 17.50
C THR A 87 -17.69 25.22 17.10
N SER A 88 -18.35 25.83 18.10
CA SER A 88 -19.46 26.79 17.92
C SER A 88 -19.01 28.07 17.22
#